data_AF-A0A125YHL8-F1
#
_entry.id   AF-A0A125YHL8-F1
#
_cell.length_a   1.000
_cell.length_b   1.000
_cell.length_c   1.000
_cell.angle_alpha   90.00
_cell.angle_beta   90.00
_cell.angle_gamma   90.00
#
_symmetry.space_group_name_H-M   'P 1'
#
loop_
_entity.id
_entity.type
_entity.pdbx_description
1 polymer ?
#
loop_
_entity_poly.entity_id
_entity_poly.type
_entity_poly.pdbx_seq_one_letter_code
_entity_poly.pdbx_strand_id
1 'polypeptide(L)'
;MCNQCGCVYARVPTVTKERKLVFASPHSFQYSLVFTDRLHLMDFFVCAGYRTMTSGEEEDFYLRYYVGHKGKFGHEFLEFEFRPEGRLRYANNSNYKNDTMIRKEAYVSQAVMKELRRIVEESEIIKEDDNNWPAPDRVGRQELEIVLGKDHISFTTSKIGSMADVQRSKDQDGLRVFYYLVQDLKCFIFSLIGLHFRIKPV
;
A
#
# COMPACT_ATOMS: atom_id res chain seq x y z
N MET A 1 27.13 41.74 0.30
CA MET A 1 27.34 41.37 1.71
C MET A 1 25.98 41.42 2.40
N CYS A 2 25.47 40.26 2.82
CA CYS A 2 24.31 40.12 3.69
C CYS A 2 24.85 39.54 5.01
N ASN A 3 24.85 40.33 6.08
CA ASN A 3 25.57 40.03 7.31
C ASN A 3 24.77 39.13 8.26
N GLN A 4 24.39 37.91 7.85
CA GLN A 4 23.93 36.89 8.81
C GLN A 4 24.01 35.43 8.39
N CYS A 5 24.53 35.11 7.21
CA CYS A 5 24.74 33.71 6.83
C CYS A 5 25.86 33.64 5.79
N GLY A 6 27.05 33.26 6.23
CA GLY A 6 28.25 33.11 5.40
C GLY A 6 28.18 31.89 4.48
N CYS A 7 27.30 31.91 3.47
CA CYS A 7 27.29 30.91 2.41
C CYS A 7 27.71 31.54 1.07
N VAL A 8 28.84 31.04 0.56
CA VAL A 8 29.40 31.38 -0.75
C VAL A 8 28.52 30.76 -1.83
N TYR A 9 28.08 31.56 -2.80
CA TYR A 9 27.39 31.09 -4.00
C TYR A 9 28.35 30.23 -4.84
N ALA A 10 28.00 28.97 -5.06
CA ALA A 10 28.56 28.17 -6.15
C ALA A 10 27.44 27.82 -7.14
N ARG A 11 27.57 28.32 -8.37
CA ARG A 11 26.67 28.07 -9.50
C ARG A 11 27.34 27.04 -10.42
N VAL A 12 26.79 25.85 -10.57
CA VAL A 12 27.10 24.91 -11.68
C VAL A 12 25.89 23.96 -11.92
N PRO A 13 25.74 23.32 -13.09
CA PRO A 13 24.69 23.60 -14.07
C PRO A 13 23.59 22.52 -14.13
N THR A 14 22.47 22.90 -14.76
CA THR A 14 21.33 22.04 -15.09
C THR A 14 21.70 20.85 -15.98
N VAL A 15 21.09 19.69 -15.69
CA VAL A 15 20.33 18.79 -16.60
C VAL A 15 20.35 17.37 -16.02
N THR A 16 19.20 16.82 -15.63
CA THR A 16 18.85 15.39 -15.82
C THR A 16 17.37 15.14 -15.53
N LYS A 17 16.65 14.82 -16.62
CA LYS A 17 15.32 14.20 -16.79
C LYS A 17 14.51 13.90 -15.50
N GLU A 18 13.56 14.77 -15.18
CA GLU A 18 12.45 14.46 -14.27
C GLU A 18 11.52 13.41 -14.91
N ARG A 19 11.10 12.40 -14.13
CA ARG A 19 9.95 11.56 -14.49
C ARG A 19 8.83 11.85 -13.50
N LYS A 20 7.92 12.71 -13.93
CA LYS A 20 6.67 13.02 -13.23
C LYS A 20 5.63 11.97 -13.62
N LEU A 21 5.20 11.13 -12.68
CA LEU A 21 4.01 10.30 -12.84
C LEU A 21 2.84 11.02 -12.18
N VAL A 22 1.84 11.36 -13.01
CA VAL A 22 0.58 11.98 -12.59
C VAL A 22 -0.46 10.87 -12.57
N PHE A 23 -1.00 10.56 -11.39
CA PHE A 23 -2.14 9.66 -11.26
C PHE A 23 -3.42 10.49 -11.31
N ALA A 24 -4.27 10.23 -12.31
CA ALA A 24 -5.60 10.82 -12.42
C ALA A 24 -6.63 9.74 -12.04
N SER A 25 -7.22 9.87 -10.85
CA SER A 25 -8.46 9.18 -10.49
C SER A 25 -9.62 10.17 -10.66
N PRO A 26 -10.78 9.76 -11.22
CA PRO A 26 -11.92 10.65 -11.46
C PRO A 26 -12.65 11.12 -10.19
N HIS A 27 -12.22 10.68 -9.01
CA HIS A 27 -12.69 11.24 -7.74
C HIS A 27 -11.49 11.79 -6.94
N SER A 28 -11.34 13.11 -7.04
CA SER A 28 -10.75 14.03 -6.07
C SER A 28 -9.51 13.53 -5.31
N PHE A 29 -8.31 13.62 -5.90
CA PHE A 29 -7.04 14.06 -5.29
C PHE A 29 -5.89 13.73 -6.26
N GLN A 30 -5.03 14.71 -6.53
CA GLN A 30 -3.89 14.56 -7.43
C GLN A 30 -2.65 14.22 -6.60
N TYR A 31 -2.25 12.94 -6.60
CA TYR A 31 -1.02 12.50 -5.96
C TYR A 31 0.16 12.64 -6.93
N SER A 32 1.24 13.27 -6.49
CA SER A 32 2.52 13.30 -7.20
C SER A 32 3.64 12.87 -6.29
N LEU A 33 4.16 11.66 -6.52
CA LEU A 33 5.39 11.17 -5.92
C LEU A 33 6.57 11.51 -6.84
N VAL A 34 7.51 12.31 -6.34
CA VAL A 34 8.74 12.66 -7.04
C VAL A 34 9.88 11.87 -6.40
N PHE A 35 10.47 10.92 -7.14
CA PHE A 35 11.68 10.23 -6.74
C PHE A 35 12.86 10.78 -7.53
N THR A 36 13.84 11.35 -6.84
CA THR A 36 15.11 11.78 -7.47
C THR A 36 16.17 10.70 -7.25
N ASP A 37 16.83 10.30 -8.34
CA ASP A 37 17.97 9.38 -8.31
C ASP A 37 19.21 10.10 -7.74
N ARG A 38 19.38 10.07 -6.41
CA ARG A 38 20.69 10.12 -5.74
C ARG A 38 20.52 9.87 -4.24
N LEU A 39 21.19 8.85 -3.71
CA LEU A 39 21.50 8.75 -2.29
C LEU A 39 22.28 10.00 -1.87
N HIS A 40 21.63 10.98 -1.23
CA HIS A 40 22.12 11.81 -0.12
C HIS A 40 21.04 12.84 0.23
N LEU A 41 20.70 12.90 1.53
CA LEU A 41 19.85 13.88 2.22
C LEU A 41 18.67 14.46 1.41
N MET A 42 17.48 13.93 1.67
CA MET A 42 16.25 14.67 1.40
C MET A 42 16.11 15.76 2.48
N ASP A 43 16.54 16.97 2.17
CA ASP A 43 16.08 18.19 2.85
C ASP A 43 14.59 18.39 2.50
N PHE A 44 13.72 17.79 3.31
CA PHE A 44 12.33 18.23 3.41
C PHE A 44 12.35 19.60 4.10
N PHE A 45 11.82 20.62 3.42
CA PHE A 45 11.50 21.89 4.03
C PHE A 45 10.49 21.65 5.17
N VAL A 46 11.01 21.53 6.39
CA VAL A 46 10.26 21.63 7.63
C VAL A 46 10.21 23.11 7.98
N CYS A 47 9.03 23.71 7.95
CA CYS A 47 8.79 24.94 8.69
C CYS A 47 7.46 24.84 9.46
N ALA A 48 7.61 24.93 10.78
CA ALA A 48 6.60 25.11 11.83
C ALA A 48 5.74 23.89 12.21
N GLY A 49 6.18 23.16 13.24
CA GLY A 49 5.28 22.33 14.05
C GLY A 49 5.94 21.15 14.75
N TYR A 50 7.00 21.36 15.52
CA TYR A 50 7.52 20.34 16.42
C TYR A 50 6.49 20.08 17.53
N ARG A 51 5.69 19.02 17.39
CA ARG A 51 5.09 18.33 18.53
C ARG A 51 5.80 17.00 18.68
N THR A 52 6.77 16.97 19.58
CA THR A 52 7.20 15.74 20.22
C THR A 52 6.02 15.24 21.05
N MET A 53 5.23 14.32 20.50
CA MET A 53 4.39 13.45 21.31
C MET A 53 5.22 12.22 21.67
N THR A 54 5.87 12.27 22.84
CA THR A 54 6.23 11.06 23.57
C THR A 54 5.03 10.67 24.42
N SER A 55 4.24 9.71 23.94
CA SER A 55 3.26 8.99 24.76
C SER A 55 3.10 7.56 24.23
N GLY A 56 3.98 6.67 24.68
CA GLY A 56 3.65 5.37 25.30
C GLY A 56 2.75 4.33 24.63
N GLU A 57 2.20 4.56 23.45
CA GLU A 57 1.47 3.58 22.65
C GLU A 57 1.87 3.83 21.19
N GLU A 58 3.02 3.30 20.75
CA GLU A 58 3.16 3.00 19.32
C GLU A 58 2.11 1.94 19.03
N GLU A 59 0.91 2.38 18.66
CA GLU A 59 -0.22 1.49 18.40
C GLU A 59 0.23 0.42 17.41
N ASP A 60 0.18 -0.84 17.83
CA ASP A 60 0.56 -1.96 16.99
C ASP A 60 -0.19 -1.88 15.66
N PHE A 61 0.57 -1.93 14.56
CA PHE A 61 0.01 -1.92 13.22
C PHE A 61 0.44 -3.16 12.45
N TYR A 62 -0.55 -3.97 12.08
CA TYR A 62 -0.38 -5.15 11.27
C TYR A 62 -1.36 -5.09 10.10
N LEU A 63 -0.89 -5.47 8.92
CA LEU A 63 -1.75 -5.60 7.75
C LEU A 63 -1.32 -6.82 6.94
N ARG A 64 -2.26 -7.70 6.65
CA ARG A 64 -2.08 -8.82 5.72
C ARG A 64 -3.22 -8.85 4.73
N TYR A 65 -2.87 -8.98 3.46
CA TYR A 65 -3.84 -9.21 2.40
C TYR A 65 -3.44 -10.43 1.60
N TYR A 66 -4.42 -11.28 1.34
CA TYR A 66 -4.28 -12.46 0.50
C TYR A 66 -5.38 -12.49 -0.55
N VAL A 67 -5.03 -12.86 -1.78
CA VAL A 67 -5.99 -13.25 -2.80
C VAL A 67 -5.46 -14.44 -3.55
N GLY A 68 -6.30 -15.45 -3.74
CA GLY A 68 -5.89 -16.62 -4.49
C GLY A 68 -7.04 -17.50 -4.89
N HIS A 69 -6.75 -18.43 -5.78
CA HIS A 69 -7.71 -19.44 -6.22
C HIS A 69 -6.97 -20.73 -6.57
N LYS A 70 -7.67 -21.86 -6.44
CA LYS A 70 -7.15 -23.16 -6.85
C LYS A 70 -7.84 -23.57 -8.15
N GLY A 71 -7.14 -23.37 -9.25
CA GLY A 71 -7.61 -23.72 -10.59
C GLY A 71 -7.08 -25.07 -11.08
N LYS A 72 -7.40 -25.40 -12.33
CA LYS A 72 -6.90 -26.59 -13.02
C LYS A 72 -5.36 -26.62 -13.11
N PHE A 73 -4.73 -25.45 -13.13
CA PHE A 73 -3.29 -25.27 -13.26
C PHE A 73 -2.58 -25.09 -11.91
N GLY A 74 -3.23 -25.45 -10.80
CA GLY A 74 -2.64 -25.36 -9.47
C GLY A 74 -3.16 -24.15 -8.68
N HIS A 75 -2.35 -23.70 -7.71
CA HIS A 75 -2.72 -22.64 -6.78
C HIS A 75 -2.04 -21.34 -7.18
N GLU A 76 -2.83 -20.38 -7.66
CA GLU A 76 -2.39 -19.04 -7.94
C GLU A 76 -2.79 -18.10 -6.81
N PHE A 77 -1.85 -17.29 -6.33
CA PHE A 77 -2.11 -16.34 -5.27
C PHE A 77 -1.16 -15.15 -5.29
N LEU A 78 -1.63 -14.08 -4.66
CA LEU A 78 -0.88 -12.88 -4.30
C LEU A 78 -1.10 -12.63 -2.82
N GLU A 79 -0.02 -12.46 -2.08
CA GLU A 79 -0.04 -12.17 -0.65
C GLU A 79 0.98 -11.09 -0.31
N PHE A 80 0.60 -10.16 0.55
CA PHE A 80 1.55 -9.26 1.20
C PHE A 80 1.20 -9.04 2.67
N GLU A 81 2.24 -8.83 3.46
CA GLU A 81 2.18 -8.66 4.91
C GLU A 81 3.09 -7.51 5.33
N PHE A 82 2.56 -6.61 6.16
CA PHE A 82 3.31 -5.62 6.92
C PHE A 82 3.24 -5.95 8.40
N ARG A 83 4.41 -6.06 9.02
CA ARG A 83 4.54 -6.28 10.45
C ARG A 83 4.81 -4.96 11.20
N PRO A 84 4.54 -4.88 12.51
CA PRO A 84 4.74 -3.67 13.30
C PRO A 84 6.16 -3.09 13.22
N GLU A 85 7.17 -3.95 13.09
CA GLU A 85 8.57 -3.56 12.93
C GLU A 85 8.91 -2.93 11.56
N GLY A 86 7.95 -2.77 10.66
CA GLY A 86 8.13 -2.25 9.32
C GLY A 86 8.62 -3.29 8.30
N ARG A 87 8.53 -4.59 8.64
CA ARG A 87 8.89 -5.65 7.70
C ARG A 87 7.75 -5.88 6.71
N LEU A 88 8.03 -5.64 5.43
CA LEU A 88 7.20 -5.96 4.29
C LEU A 88 7.59 -7.34 3.73
N ARG A 89 6.62 -8.23 3.58
CA ARG A 89 6.76 -9.51 2.90
C ARG A 89 5.79 -9.57 1.73
N TYR A 90 6.26 -10.02 0.58
CA TYR A 90 5.50 -10.10 -0.67
C TYR A 90 5.71 -11.47 -1.29
N ALA A 91 4.60 -12.12 -1.66
CA ALA A 91 4.60 -13.37 -2.39
C ALA A 91 3.60 -13.31 -3.54
N ASN A 92 4.05 -13.65 -4.75
CA ASN A 92 3.19 -13.80 -5.93
C ASN A 92 3.52 -15.12 -6.62
N ASN A 93 2.49 -15.94 -6.82
CA ASN A 93 2.53 -17.17 -7.58
C ASN A 93 1.42 -17.14 -8.63
N SER A 94 1.76 -16.93 -9.90
CA SER A 94 0.79 -16.82 -10.99
C SER A 94 0.77 -18.03 -11.92
N ASN A 95 1.66 -19.02 -11.74
CA ASN A 95 1.84 -20.24 -12.54
C ASN A 95 1.74 -20.09 -14.08
N TYR A 96 1.79 -18.86 -14.59
CA TYR A 96 1.63 -18.52 -15.98
C TYR A 96 2.97 -18.79 -16.65
N LYS A 97 2.99 -19.70 -17.63
CA LYS A 97 4.20 -20.13 -18.36
C LYS A 97 5.31 -20.74 -17.49
N ASN A 98 4.96 -21.44 -16.40
CA ASN A 98 5.91 -22.04 -15.45
C ASN A 98 6.85 -21.02 -14.77
N ASP A 99 6.37 -19.80 -14.55
CA ASP A 99 7.18 -18.79 -13.88
C ASP A 99 7.47 -19.17 -12.42
N THR A 100 8.64 -18.78 -11.93
CA THR A 100 9.06 -19.13 -10.57
C THR A 100 8.36 -18.19 -9.58
N MET A 101 7.76 -18.76 -8.53
CA MET A 101 7.12 -17.98 -7.46
C MET A 101 8.03 -16.87 -6.96
N ILE A 102 7.52 -15.63 -7.00
CA ILE A 102 8.25 -14.44 -6.55
C ILE A 102 8.03 -14.29 -5.05
N ARG A 103 9.14 -14.28 -4.29
CA ARG A 103 9.15 -13.94 -2.87
C ARG A 103 10.13 -12.81 -2.62
N LYS A 104 9.67 -11.75 -1.95
CA LYS A 104 10.47 -10.57 -1.63
C LYS A 104 10.18 -10.11 -0.23
N GLU A 105 11.23 -9.69 0.46
CA GLU A 105 11.12 -9.13 1.81
C GLU A 105 12.01 -7.89 1.91
N ALA A 106 11.51 -6.85 2.57
CA ALA A 106 12.23 -5.61 2.80
C ALA A 106 11.77 -4.97 4.11
N TYR A 107 12.59 -4.10 4.68
CA TYR A 107 12.15 -3.19 5.74
C TYR A 107 11.82 -1.84 5.12
N VAL A 108 10.66 -1.30 5.48
CA VAL A 108 10.22 0.03 5.04
C VAL A 108 10.45 1.06 6.13
N SER A 109 10.53 2.33 5.75
CA SER A 109 10.68 3.41 6.72
C SER A 109 9.38 3.64 7.50
N GLN A 110 9.50 4.28 8.66
CA GLN A 110 8.33 4.66 9.46
C GLN A 110 7.38 5.61 8.72
N ALA A 111 7.87 6.39 7.76
CA ALA A 111 7.01 7.23 6.91
C ALA A 111 6.09 6.38 6.03
N VAL A 112 6.58 5.26 5.48
CA VAL A 112 5.76 4.31 4.69
C VAL A 112 4.72 3.65 5.57
N MET A 113 5.08 3.25 6.80
CA MET A 113 4.15 2.66 7.76
C MET A 113 3.04 3.64 8.16
N LYS A 114 3.38 4.90 8.41
CA LYS A 114 2.40 5.96 8.73
C LYS A 114 1.45 6.24 7.57
N GLU A 115 1.95 6.24 6.34
CA GLU A 115 1.10 6.46 5.17
C GLU A 115 0.15 5.28 4.92
N LEU A 116 0.65 4.06 5.08
CA LEU A 116 -0.17 2.86 4.97
C LEU A 116 -1.30 2.85 6.02
N ARG A 117 -0.98 3.25 7.25
CA ARG A 117 -1.98 3.46 8.31
C ARG A 117 -3.02 4.50 7.91
N ARG A 118 -2.58 5.67 7.41
CA ARG A 118 -3.49 6.75 6.97
C ARG A 118 -4.49 6.26 5.92
N ILE A 119 -4.03 5.49 4.93
CA ILE A 119 -4.89 4.90 3.89
C ILE A 119 -5.97 3.99 4.51
N VAL A 120 -5.59 3.16 5.48
CA VAL A 120 -6.53 2.26 6.18
C VAL A 120 -7.55 3.06 7.01
N GLU A 121 -7.09 4.04 7.79
CA GLU A 121 -7.96 4.89 8.61
C GLU A 121 -8.96 5.69 7.76
N GLU A 122 -8.50 6.30 6.67
CA GLU A 122 -9.35 7.08 5.76
C GLU A 122 -10.37 6.24 4.99
N SER A 123 -10.08 4.96 4.78
CA SER A 123 -11.03 4.05 4.15
C SER A 123 -12.23 3.73 5.04
N GLU A 124 -12.14 3.98 6.36
CA GLU A 124 -13.15 3.61 7.35
C GLU A 124 -13.47 2.10 7.41
N ILE A 125 -12.63 1.25 6.82
CA ILE A 125 -12.80 -0.21 6.72
C ILE A 125 -13.01 -0.91 8.08
N ILE A 126 -12.53 -0.32 9.17
CA ILE A 126 -12.65 -0.83 10.54
C ILE A 126 -14.11 -0.86 11.02
N LYS A 127 -14.97 -0.02 10.42
CA LYS A 127 -16.40 0.06 10.76
C LYS A 127 -17.25 -0.97 10.00
N GLU A 128 -16.67 -1.67 9.03
CA GLU A 128 -17.36 -2.62 8.16
C GLU A 128 -17.35 -4.04 8.73
N ASP A 129 -18.24 -4.89 8.22
CA ASP A 129 -18.44 -6.26 8.69
C ASP A 129 -18.74 -7.20 7.51
N ASP A 130 -18.12 -8.39 7.51
CA ASP A 130 -18.19 -9.32 6.37
C ASP A 130 -19.32 -10.36 6.46
N ASN A 131 -20.20 -10.31 7.48
CA ASN A 131 -21.26 -11.31 7.66
C ASN A 131 -22.21 -11.43 6.46
N ASN A 132 -22.37 -10.35 5.68
CA ASN A 132 -23.22 -10.30 4.50
C ASN A 132 -22.44 -10.39 3.18
N TRP A 133 -21.12 -10.57 3.24
CA TRP A 133 -20.27 -10.64 2.06
C TRP A 133 -20.34 -12.03 1.40
N PRO A 134 -20.07 -12.15 0.09
CA PRO A 134 -20.05 -13.43 -0.59
C PRO A 134 -19.00 -14.37 0.01
N ALA A 135 -19.40 -15.57 0.44
CA ALA A 135 -18.46 -16.56 0.96
C ALA A 135 -17.47 -17.04 -0.13
N PRO A 136 -16.23 -17.41 0.24
CA PRO A 136 -15.24 -17.94 -0.70
C PRO A 136 -15.75 -19.14 -1.51
N ASP A 137 -15.40 -19.17 -2.78
CA ASP A 137 -15.83 -20.21 -3.71
C ASP A 137 -14.67 -20.78 -4.55
N ARG A 138 -14.98 -21.52 -5.62
CA ARG A 138 -13.98 -22.07 -6.55
C ARG A 138 -13.29 -21.00 -7.41
N VAL A 139 -13.93 -19.86 -7.64
CA VAL A 139 -13.39 -18.73 -8.42
C VAL A 139 -12.27 -18.05 -7.64
N GLY A 140 -12.39 -17.97 -6.32
CA GLY A 140 -11.30 -17.60 -5.45
C GLY A 140 -11.71 -17.15 -4.06
N ARG A 141 -10.69 -16.75 -3.30
CA ARG A 141 -10.78 -16.25 -1.93
C ARG A 141 -9.96 -14.98 -1.80
N GLN A 142 -10.49 -14.02 -1.05
CA GLN A 142 -9.80 -12.85 -0.56
C GLN A 142 -9.84 -12.85 0.96
N GLU A 143 -8.72 -12.46 1.57
CA GLU A 143 -8.60 -12.26 3.01
C GLU A 143 -7.92 -10.92 3.26
N LEU A 144 -8.43 -10.15 4.22
CA LEU A 144 -7.80 -8.94 4.72
C LEU A 144 -7.81 -9.00 6.24
N GLU A 145 -6.65 -8.80 6.85
CA GLU A 145 -6.49 -8.80 8.28
C GLU A 145 -5.71 -7.56 8.67
N ILE A 146 -6.28 -6.77 9.59
CA ILE A 146 -5.71 -5.50 10.02
C ILE A 146 -5.79 -5.43 11.53
N VAL A 147 -4.66 -5.10 12.17
CA VAL A 147 -4.61 -4.67 13.57
C VAL A 147 -4.23 -3.20 13.56
N LEU A 148 -5.05 -2.37 14.20
CA LEU A 148 -4.81 -0.95 14.38
C LEU A 148 -5.02 -0.60 15.86
N GLY A 149 -3.93 -0.58 16.62
CA GLY A 149 -3.99 -0.35 18.07
C GLY A 149 -4.80 -1.43 18.77
N LYS A 150 -6.02 -1.09 19.21
CA LYS A 150 -6.93 -2.03 19.90
C LYS A 150 -7.92 -2.71 18.97
N ASP A 151 -8.10 -2.17 17.76
CA ASP A 151 -9.04 -2.69 16.79
C ASP A 151 -8.37 -3.82 15.98
N HIS A 152 -9.07 -4.94 15.86
CA HIS A 152 -8.65 -6.07 15.03
C HIS A 152 -9.82 -6.50 14.16
N ILE A 153 -9.60 -6.47 12.85
CA ILE A 153 -10.57 -6.93 11.85
C ILE A 153 -9.94 -8.04 11.02
N SER A 154 -10.76 -9.03 10.65
CA SER A 154 -10.37 -10.11 9.77
C SER A 154 -11.54 -10.44 8.87
N PHE A 155 -11.42 -10.09 7.59
CA PHE A 155 -12.45 -10.36 6.60
C PHE A 155 -12.06 -11.52 5.70
N THR A 156 -13.06 -12.31 5.33
CA THR A 156 -12.93 -13.38 4.34
C THR A 156 -14.08 -13.32 3.34
N THR A 157 -13.76 -13.14 2.06
CA THR A 157 -14.77 -13.03 1.00
C THR A 157 -14.36 -13.77 -0.27
N SER A 158 -15.29 -13.95 -1.20
CA SER A 158 -15.01 -14.45 -2.55
C SER A 158 -14.17 -13.45 -3.35
N LYS A 159 -13.56 -13.92 -4.44
CA LYS A 159 -12.79 -13.05 -5.34
C LYS A 159 -13.73 -12.08 -6.07
N ILE A 160 -13.59 -10.79 -5.76
CA ILE A 160 -14.33 -9.71 -6.44
C ILE A 160 -13.61 -9.33 -7.73
N GLY A 161 -14.29 -9.44 -8.87
CA GLY A 161 -13.73 -9.12 -10.18
C GLY A 161 -13.98 -7.68 -10.60
N SER A 162 -15.14 -7.13 -10.26
CA SER A 162 -15.63 -5.85 -10.77
C SER A 162 -16.59 -5.13 -9.83
N MET A 163 -16.83 -3.84 -10.08
CA MET A 163 -17.87 -3.08 -9.39
C MET A 163 -19.28 -3.68 -9.59
N ALA A 164 -19.52 -4.40 -10.69
CA ALA A 164 -20.79 -5.06 -10.92
C ALA A 164 -21.03 -6.21 -9.92
N ASP A 165 -19.96 -6.87 -9.45
CA ASP A 165 -20.06 -7.89 -8.39
C ASP A 165 -20.42 -7.24 -7.05
N VAL A 166 -19.86 -6.05 -6.78
CA VAL A 166 -20.16 -5.26 -5.59
C VAL A 166 -21.63 -4.83 -5.55
N GLN A 167 -22.14 -4.30 -6.65
CA GLN A 167 -23.54 -3.86 -6.78
C GLN A 167 -24.57 -5.00 -6.62
N ARG A 168 -24.18 -6.24 -6.91
CA ARG A 168 -25.05 -7.42 -6.74
C ARG A 168 -24.99 -8.01 -5.33
N SER A 169 -24.07 -7.56 -4.49
CA SER A 169 -23.93 -8.06 -3.12
C SER A 169 -25.04 -7.53 -2.20
N LYS A 170 -25.22 -8.21 -1.06
CA LYS A 170 -26.20 -7.79 -0.05
C LYS A 170 -25.75 -6.55 0.71
N ASP A 171 -24.45 -6.40 0.88
CA ASP A 171 -23.82 -5.25 1.51
C ASP A 171 -22.94 -4.51 0.50
N GLN A 172 -23.56 -3.62 -0.27
CA GLN A 172 -22.89 -2.91 -1.35
C GLN A 172 -21.93 -1.85 -0.83
N ASP A 173 -22.22 -1.25 0.33
CA ASP A 173 -21.45 -0.15 0.88
C ASP A 173 -20.15 -0.66 1.49
N GLY A 174 -20.21 -1.65 2.38
CA GLY A 174 -19.01 -2.22 3.00
C GLY A 174 -18.11 -2.92 1.98
N LEU A 175 -18.71 -3.68 1.05
CA LEU A 175 -17.94 -4.36 0.01
C LEU A 175 -17.30 -3.37 -1.00
N ARG A 176 -17.90 -2.18 -1.19
CA ARG A 176 -17.32 -1.11 -2.00
C ARG A 176 -16.12 -0.48 -1.31
N VAL A 177 -16.20 -0.22 -0.01
CA VAL A 177 -15.06 0.25 0.81
C VAL A 177 -13.90 -0.73 0.71
N PHE A 178 -14.17 -2.02 0.95
CA PHE A 178 -13.19 -3.09 0.79
C PHE A 178 -12.57 -3.13 -0.61
N TYR A 179 -13.39 -3.04 -1.66
CA TYR A 179 -12.94 -3.10 -3.06
C TYR A 179 -11.98 -1.96 -3.42
N TYR A 180 -12.22 -0.74 -2.95
CA TYR A 180 -11.34 0.39 -3.20
C TYR A 180 -10.07 0.35 -2.35
N LEU A 181 -10.19 0.04 -1.05
CA LEU A 181 -9.03 -0.10 -0.17
C LEU A 181 -8.03 -1.13 -0.72
N VAL A 182 -8.51 -2.31 -1.14
CA VAL A 182 -7.66 -3.36 -1.71
C VAL A 182 -6.91 -2.88 -2.96
N GLN A 183 -7.52 -2.01 -3.78
CA GLN A 183 -6.86 -1.43 -4.95
C GLN A 183 -5.76 -0.45 -4.55
N ASP A 184 -6.02 0.43 -3.59
CA ASP A 184 -5.04 1.39 -3.09
C ASP A 184 -3.84 0.66 -2.46
N LEU A 185 -4.10 -0.38 -1.65
CA LEU A 185 -3.07 -1.23 -1.06
C LEU A 185 -2.21 -1.93 -2.13
N LYS A 186 -2.84 -2.51 -3.16
CA LYS A 186 -2.11 -3.14 -4.28
C LYS A 186 -1.25 -2.12 -5.02
N CYS A 187 -1.79 -0.94 -5.32
CA CYS A 187 -1.07 0.13 -5.99
C CYS A 187 0.17 0.56 -5.19
N PHE A 188 -0.01 0.75 -3.88
CA PHE A 188 1.05 1.08 -2.93
C PHE A 188 2.16 0.01 -2.92
N ILE A 189 1.79 -1.25 -2.75
CA ILE A 189 2.73 -2.38 -2.71
C ILE A 189 3.47 -2.59 -4.03
N PHE A 190 2.76 -2.55 -5.16
CA PHE A 190 3.37 -2.75 -6.46
C PHE A 190 4.38 -1.66 -6.78
N SER A 191 4.14 -0.42 -6.32
CA SER A 191 5.09 0.67 -6.43
C SER A 191 6.35 0.42 -5.61
N LEU A 192 6.21 0.02 -4.34
CA LEU A 192 7.34 -0.30 -3.46
C LEU A 192 8.20 -1.45 -3.99
N ILE A 193 7.57 -2.57 -4.34
CA ILE A 193 8.24 -3.77 -4.85
C ILE A 193 8.89 -3.50 -6.22
N GLY A 194 8.17 -2.81 -7.11
CA GLY A 194 8.64 -2.51 -8.45
C GLY A 194 9.85 -1.57 -8.45
N LEU A 195 9.83 -0.52 -7.64
CA LEU A 195 10.95 0.42 -7.54
C LEU A 195 12.16 -0.20 -6.82
N HIS A 196 11.93 -0.89 -5.70
CA HIS A 196 13.02 -1.40 -4.88
C HIS A 196 13.73 -2.60 -5.51
N PHE A 197 12.98 -3.56 -6.03
CA PHE A 197 13.55 -4.79 -6.60
C PHE A 197 13.73 -4.74 -8.12
N ARG A 198 13.26 -3.69 -8.78
CA ARG A 198 13.30 -3.53 -10.25
C ARG A 198 12.66 -4.71 -10.99
N ILE A 199 11.60 -5.27 -10.41
CA ILE A 199 10.81 -6.35 -11.00
C ILE A 199 9.47 -5.81 -11.47
N LYS A 200 8.86 -6.47 -12.46
CA LYS A 200 7.44 -6.29 -12.70
C LYS A 200 6.71 -7.06 -11.59
N PRO A 201 5.92 -6.40 -10.74
CA PRO A 201 5.23 -7.07 -9.64
C PRO A 201 4.10 -8.01 -10.13
N VAL A 202 3.76 -7.95 -11.43
CA VAL A 202 2.76 -8.77 -12.14
C VAL A 202 3.35 -9.23 -13.47
#